data_AF-A0A2A5SZT0-F1
#
_entry.id   AF-A0A2A5SZT0-F1
#
_cell.length_a   1.000
_cell.length_b   1.000
_cell.length_c   1.000
_cell.angle_alpha   90.00
_cell.angle_beta   90.00
_cell.angle_gamma   90.00
#
_symmetry.space_group_name_H-M   'P 1'
#
loop_
_entity.id
_entity.type
_entity.pdbx_description
1 polymer ?
#
loop_
_entity_poly.entity_id
_entity_poly.type
_entity_poly.pdbx_seq_one_letter_code
_entity_poly.pdbx_strand_id
1 'polypeptide(L)' 'MTKVGIISVKVTTVNVDDRKPISEMIDEIWGSLYGDKGYISGPLERELVNKGVTLITGGKKHIPN' A
#
# COMPACT_ATOMS: atom_id res chain seq x y z
N MET A 1 11.88 -15.27 16.59
CA MET A 1 12.41 -15.53 15.23
C MET A 1 11.31 -15.16 14.25
N THR A 2 11.31 -13.95 13.72
CA THR A 2 10.27 -13.48 12.79
C THR A 2 10.50 -14.11 11.44
N LYS A 3 9.53 -14.90 10.95
CA LYS A 3 9.62 -15.56 9.65
C LYS A 3 9.26 -14.51 8.58
N VAL A 4 10.24 -14.12 7.78
CA VAL A 4 10.04 -13.19 6.65
C VAL A 4 9.71 -14.02 5.41
N GLY A 5 8.64 -13.68 4.71
CA GLY A 5 8.17 -14.37 3.51
C GLY A 5 7.27 -13.46 2.68
N ILE A 6 7.11 -13.80 1.40
CA ILE A 6 6.19 -13.09 0.51
C ILE A 6 4.76 -13.55 0.85
N ILE A 7 3.86 -12.58 1.09
CA ILE A 7 2.48 -12.85 1.51
C ILE A 7 1.53 -12.83 0.31
N SER A 8 1.71 -11.88 -0.62
CA SER A 8 0.87 -11.74 -1.81
C SER A 8 1.66 -11.04 -2.93
N VAL A 9 1.42 -11.44 -4.17
CA VAL A 9 2.00 -10.83 -5.38
C VAL A 9 0.92 -10.74 -6.45
N LYS A 10 0.80 -9.57 -7.07
CA LYS A 10 -0.01 -9.37 -8.28
C LYS A 10 0.83 -8.71 -9.35
N VAL A 11 0.83 -9.32 -10.53
CA VAL A 11 1.50 -8.78 -11.72
C VAL A 11 0.43 -8.14 -12.59
N THR A 12 0.62 -6.88 -12.95
CA THR A 12 -0.28 -6.14 -13.84
C THR A 12 0.28 -6.06 -15.25
N THR A 13 -0.62 -5.96 -16.23
CA THR A 13 -0.24 -5.52 -17.57
C THR A 13 0.14 -4.05 -17.55
N VAL A 14 1.00 -3.63 -18.49
CA VAL A 14 1.64 -2.29 -18.50
C VAL A 14 0.67 -1.09 -18.43
N ASN A 15 -0.60 -1.28 -18.81
CA ASN A 15 -1.61 -0.23 -18.88
C ASN A 15 -2.60 -0.22 -17.70
N VAL A 16 -2.33 -0.99 -16.64
CA VAL A 16 -3.19 -1.02 -15.44
C VAL A 16 -2.56 -0.15 -14.36
N ASP A 17 -3.32 0.83 -13.86
CA ASP A 17 -2.95 1.60 -12.67
C ASP A 17 -2.74 0.62 -11.50
N ASP A 18 -1.53 0.65 -10.97
CA ASP A 18 -1.01 -0.27 -9.96
C ASP A 18 -1.70 -0.13 -8.59
N ARG A 19 -2.54 0.89 -8.39
CA ARG A 19 -3.36 1.04 -7.17
C ARG A 19 -4.59 0.13 -7.16
N LYS A 20 -5.11 -0.21 -8.35
CA LYS A 20 -6.28 -1.09 -8.49
C LYS A 20 -6.08 -2.48 -7.86
N PRO A 21 -4.99 -3.21 -8.13
CA PRO A 21 -4.79 -4.55 -7.57
C PRO A 21 -4.46 -4.54 -6.07
N ILE A 22 -4.14 -3.40 -5.45
CA ILE A 22 -3.75 -3.34 -4.03
C ILE A 22 -4.87 -3.88 -3.16
N SER A 23 -6.12 -3.53 -3.45
CA SER A 23 -7.28 -4.01 -2.72
C SER A 23 -7.40 -5.54 -2.68
N GLU A 24 -7.10 -6.18 -3.81
CA GLU A 24 -7.13 -7.65 -3.92
C GLU A 24 -5.94 -8.30 -3.22
N MET A 25 -4.79 -7.61 -3.16
CA MET A 25 -3.60 -8.14 -2.48
C MET A 25 -3.78 -8.16 -0.95
N ILE A 26 -4.52 -7.20 -0.39
CA ILE A 26 -4.66 -6.97 1.05
C ILE A 26 -5.89 -7.65 1.67
N ASP A 27 -6.73 -8.36 0.91
CA ASP A 27 -7.97 -8.96 1.41
C ASP A 27 -7.78 -9.88 2.63
N GLU A 28 -6.62 -10.51 2.76
CA GLU A 28 -6.28 -11.42 3.85
C GLU A 28 -5.12 -10.91 4.73
N ILE A 29 -4.75 -9.64 4.59
CA ILE A 29 -3.60 -9.04 5.28
C ILE A 29 -4.07 -7.90 6.20
N TRP A 30 -3.55 -7.86 7.42
CA TRP A 30 -3.82 -6.79 8.39
C TRP A 30 -2.51 -6.13 8.85
N GLY A 31 -2.58 -4.87 9.28
CA GLY A 31 -1.42 -4.15 9.81
C GLY A 31 -1.04 -2.90 9.01
N SER A 32 0.24 -2.73 8.69
CA SER A 32 0.74 -1.52 8.02
C SER A 32 1.29 -1.84 6.63
N LEU A 33 0.81 -1.11 5.63
CA LEU A 33 1.32 -1.15 4.26
C LEU A 33 2.25 0.04 4.04
N TYR A 34 3.52 -0.21 3.71
CA TYR A 34 4.46 0.84 3.34
C TYR A 34 4.43 1.06 1.83
N GLY A 35 4.06 2.26 1.41
CA GLY A 35 3.93 2.63 0.00
C GLY A 35 4.66 3.93 -0.34
N ASP A 36 4.88 4.14 -1.64
CA ASP A 36 5.36 5.43 -2.14
C ASP A 36 4.29 6.53 -1.96
N LYS A 37 4.71 7.79 -2.06
CA LYS A 37 3.81 8.94 -2.01
C LYS A 37 2.73 8.91 -3.11
N GLY A 38 3.01 8.31 -4.26
CA GLY A 38 2.01 8.15 -5.35
C GLY A 38 0.73 7.41 -4.92
N TYR A 39 0.78 6.69 -3.80
CA TYR A 39 -0.32 5.90 -3.25
C TYR A 39 -1.24 6.67 -2.28
N ILE A 40 -0.99 7.96 -2.00
CA ILE A 40 -1.84 8.78 -1.09
C ILE A 40 -3.13 9.24 -1.80
N SER A 41 -3.87 8.33 -2.44
CA SER A 41 -5.20 8.65 -2.94
C SER A 41 -6.23 8.39 -1.84
N GLY A 42 -7.09 9.38 -1.56
CA GLY A 42 -8.12 9.27 -0.53
C GLY A 42 -9.03 8.03 -0.64
N PRO A 43 -9.43 7.59 -1.86
CA PRO A 43 -10.17 6.34 -2.03
C PRO A 43 -9.37 5.09 -1.61
N LEU A 44 -8.09 5.00 -1.99
CA LEU A 44 -7.24 3.85 -1.65
C LEU A 44 -6.99 3.76 -0.14
N GLU A 45 -6.74 4.90 0.50
CA GLU A 45 -6.54 4.94 1.95
C GLU A 45 -7.79 4.50 2.72
N ARG A 46 -8.99 4.97 2.31
CA ARG A 46 -10.25 4.53 2.92
C ARG A 46 -10.47 3.03 2.74
N GLU A 47 -10.17 2.51 1.56
CA GLU A 47 -10.32 1.09 1.27
C GLU A 47 -9.39 0.22 2.12
N LEU A 48 -8.12 0.63 2.25
CA LEU A 48 -7.14 0.00 3.13
C LEU A 48 -7.61 0.01 4.60
N VAL A 49 -8.09 1.15 5.10
CA VAL A 49 -8.57 1.29 6.49
C VAL A 49 -9.78 0.40 6.75
N ASN A 50 -10.72 0.30 5.80
CA ASN A 50 -11.87 -0.60 5.91
C ASN A 50 -11.46 -2.08 6.02
N LYS A 51 -10.30 -2.45 5.47
CA LYS A 51 -9.72 -3.80 5.56
C LYS A 51 -8.77 -3.97 6.75
N GLY A 52 -8.66 -2.96 7.63
CA GLY A 52 -7.77 -3.02 8.80
C GLY A 52 -6.29 -2.81 8.47
N VAL A 53 -6.00 -2.15 7.35
CA VAL A 53 -4.65 -1.81 6.89
C VAL A 53 -4.43 -0.30 6.94
N THR A 54 -3.36 0.13 7.59
CA THR A 54 -2.94 1.54 7.59
C THR A 54 -1.86 1.76 6.54
N LEU A 55 -2.09 2.67 5.58
CA LEU A 55 -1.08 3.09 4.63
C LEU A 55 -0.08 4.02 5.29
N ILE A 56 1.20 3.65 5.27
CA ILE A 56 2.31 4.49 5.72
C ILE A 56 3.11 4.91 4.50
N THR A 57 3.17 6.21 4.24
CA THR A 57 3.98 6.79 3.16
C THR A 57 5.12 7.63 3.70
N GLY A 58 6.22 7.72 2.97
CA GLY A 58 7.34 8.59 3.34
C GLY A 58 6.93 10.07 3.38
N GLY A 59 7.12 10.73 4.53
CA GLY A 59 6.93 12.18 4.68
C GLY A 59 8.00 12.98 3.93
N LYS A 60 7.69 14.24 3.56
CA LYS A 60 8.71 15.19 3.05
C LYS A 60 9.75 15.41 4.15
N LYS A 61 11.03 15.16 3.89
CA LYS A 61 12.10 15.85 4.62
C LYS A 61 11.93 17.34 4.30
N HIS A 62 11.59 18.14 5.31
CA HIS A 62 11.68 19.59 5.18
C HIS A 62 13.17 19.91 5.06
N ILE A 63 13.64 20.23 3.86
CA ILE A 63 14.99 20.76 3.64
C ILE A 63 14.84 22.27 3.84
N PRO A 64 15.25 22.84 4.99
CA PRO A 64 15.31 24.29 5.12
C PRO A 64 16.35 24.82 4.11
N ASN A 65 15.96 25.84 3.36
CA ASN A 65 16.86 26.62 2.50
C ASN A 65 17.58 27.68 3.33
#